data_AF-A0AAD5UYI6-F1
#
_entry.id   AF-A0AAD5UYI6-F1
#
_cell.length_a   1.000
_cell.length_b   1.000
_cell.length_c   1.000
_cell.angle_alpha   90.00
_cell.angle_beta   90.00
_cell.angle_gamma   90.00
#
_symmetry.space_group_name_H-M   'P 1'
#
loop_
_entity.id
_entity.type
_entity.pdbx_description
1 polymer ?
#
loop_
_entity_poly.entity_id
_entity_poly.type
_entity_poly.pdbx_seq_one_letter_code
_entity_poly.pdbx_strand_id
1 'polypeptide(L)'
;MSTRIPQPSEVIRQMALLTGSGPGRPIPQLIASHDPLKGVESQRLRSYFSSHCMEPGRDLDDYGRMLFSGDVDGVKADFFLRVFKHARTLERTGTTDTEAAKKAAAQELYKLYWGPTRVPIFDLMLLAILIVPRCRERHLEITRWLLNEAKVPVDGKDLSGSNAICHAISTKPAVDLEFAQILYDAGADINLRNRYGCVSAHEITMVWEAHIPEKANSAATALRWFLSHGGNMDIKDNDGMSPRNNIEATKRRDGPIKDGMRVVYAVVDQDDARREQLKGKCCTFCGIEPTENVELPRCSRCRVAKYCSPPRQCQKGDWLHHKKTCKPQEKKK
;
A
#
# COMPACT_ATOMS: atom_id res chain seq x y z
N MET A 1 -14.06 -39.98 -21.38
CA MET A 1 -12.95 -38.99 -21.38
C MET A 1 -13.37 -37.82 -20.51
N SER A 2 -12.92 -37.80 -19.26
CA SER A 2 -13.28 -36.75 -18.29
C SER A 2 -12.39 -35.54 -18.53
N THR A 3 -12.92 -34.51 -19.18
CA THR A 3 -12.28 -33.20 -19.30
C THR A 3 -12.32 -32.54 -17.92
N ARG A 4 -11.28 -32.78 -17.10
CA ARG A 4 -11.06 -31.99 -15.88
C ARG A 4 -10.93 -30.53 -16.29
N ILE A 5 -11.91 -29.72 -15.92
CA ILE A 5 -11.80 -28.27 -15.96
C ILE A 5 -10.64 -27.91 -15.03
N PRO A 6 -9.55 -27.30 -15.53
CA PRO A 6 -8.41 -26.95 -14.69
C PRO A 6 -8.85 -25.96 -13.60
N GLN A 7 -8.34 -26.17 -12.38
CA GLN A 7 -8.58 -25.28 -11.24
C GLN A 7 -8.14 -23.85 -11.59
N PRO A 8 -8.82 -22.80 -11.12
CA PRO A 8 -8.55 -21.42 -11.51
C PRO A 8 -7.07 -21.00 -11.37
N SER A 9 -6.37 -21.54 -10.36
CA SER A 9 -4.94 -21.31 -10.12
C SER A 9 -4.03 -21.89 -11.20
N GLU A 10 -4.38 -23.06 -11.77
CA GLU A 10 -3.62 -23.73 -12.82
C GLU A 10 -3.77 -23.00 -14.17
N VAL A 11 -4.97 -22.47 -14.44
CA VAL A 11 -5.23 -21.63 -15.62
C VAL A 11 -4.46 -20.32 -15.54
N ILE A 12 -4.46 -19.65 -14.38
CA ILE A 12 -3.68 -18.43 -14.15
C ILE A 12 -2.18 -18.69 -14.34
N ARG A 13 -1.68 -19.84 -13.85
CA ARG A 13 -0.28 -20.24 -14.01
C ARG A 13 0.09 -20.54 -15.47
N GLN A 14 -0.77 -21.22 -16.22
CA GLN A 14 -0.55 -21.48 -17.65
C GLN A 14 -0.64 -20.19 -18.49
N MET A 15 -1.57 -19.29 -18.17
CA MET A 15 -1.65 -17.97 -18.80
C MET A 15 -0.45 -17.08 -18.46
N ALA A 16 0.10 -17.18 -17.25
CA ALA A 16 1.31 -16.47 -16.83
C ALA A 16 2.53 -16.86 -17.69
N LEU A 17 2.70 -18.15 -18.00
CA LEU A 17 3.79 -18.67 -18.85
C LEU A 17 3.74 -18.14 -20.30
N LEU A 18 2.56 -17.82 -20.82
CA LEU A 18 2.37 -17.27 -22.17
C LEU A 18 2.77 -15.79 -22.30
N THR A 19 2.97 -15.06 -21.19
CA THR A 19 3.25 -13.60 -21.22
C THR A 19 4.72 -13.23 -21.41
N GLY A 20 5.61 -14.22 -21.53
CA GLY A 20 7.06 -14.02 -21.65
C GLY A 20 7.57 -13.57 -23.03
N SER A 21 6.83 -13.85 -24.11
CA SER A 21 7.30 -13.66 -25.51
C SER A 21 6.66 -12.47 -26.25
N GLY A 22 5.87 -11.64 -25.57
CA GLY A 22 5.22 -10.46 -26.16
C GLY A 22 6.08 -9.19 -26.19
N PRO A 23 5.59 -8.08 -26.79
CA PRO A 23 6.28 -6.79 -26.80
C PRO A 23 6.58 -6.26 -25.39
N GLY A 24 7.55 -5.36 -25.25
CA GLY A 24 8.00 -4.77 -23.97
C GLY A 24 9.17 -5.52 -23.31
N ARG A 25 9.72 -4.94 -22.24
CA ARG A 25 10.92 -5.43 -21.54
C ARG A 25 10.71 -6.78 -20.85
N PRO A 26 11.64 -7.74 -20.97
CA PRO A 26 11.55 -9.03 -20.30
C PRO A 26 11.66 -8.90 -18.78
N ILE A 27 11.22 -9.93 -18.04
CA ILE A 27 11.19 -9.94 -16.56
C ILE A 27 12.51 -9.48 -15.91
N PRO A 28 13.71 -9.94 -16.32
CA PRO A 28 14.96 -9.49 -15.70
C PRO A 28 15.17 -7.97 -15.76
N GLN A 29 14.78 -7.34 -16.87
CA GLN A 29 14.86 -5.89 -17.01
C GLN A 29 13.79 -5.16 -16.17
N LEU A 30 12.59 -5.75 -16.05
CA LEU A 30 11.55 -5.22 -15.17
C LEU A 30 11.93 -5.32 -13.69
N ILE A 31 12.68 -6.37 -13.30
CA ILE A 31 13.19 -6.57 -11.95
C ILE A 31 14.27 -5.53 -11.61
N ALA A 32 15.16 -5.25 -12.57
CA ALA A 32 16.26 -4.31 -12.41
C ALA A 32 15.83 -2.82 -12.41
N SER A 33 14.57 -2.52 -12.72
CA SER A 33 14.03 -1.16 -12.82
C SER A 33 12.92 -0.92 -11.80
N HIS A 34 12.74 0.34 -11.43
CA HIS A 34 11.64 0.84 -10.61
C HIS A 34 10.66 1.74 -11.38
N ASP A 35 10.76 1.75 -12.72
CA ASP A 35 9.94 2.63 -13.56
C ASP A 35 8.45 2.27 -13.49
N PRO A 36 7.56 3.25 -13.73
CA PRO A 36 6.15 3.00 -13.96
C PRO A 36 5.92 2.01 -15.11
N LEU A 37 4.99 1.09 -14.92
CA LEU A 37 4.59 0.05 -15.87
C LEU A 37 3.14 0.29 -16.32
N LYS A 38 2.83 -0.10 -17.56
CA LYS A 38 1.48 -0.09 -18.12
C LYS A 38 1.27 -1.25 -19.09
N GLY A 39 0.01 -1.60 -19.37
CA GLY A 39 -0.34 -2.64 -20.35
C GLY A 39 0.42 -3.97 -20.15
N VAL A 40 1.07 -4.44 -21.21
CA VAL A 40 1.72 -5.77 -21.24
C VAL A 40 2.86 -5.92 -20.22
N GLU A 41 3.64 -4.87 -19.93
CA GLU A 41 4.71 -4.93 -18.93
C GLU A 41 4.13 -5.04 -17.51
N SER A 42 3.04 -4.33 -17.22
CA SER A 42 2.31 -4.45 -15.95
C SER A 42 1.80 -5.88 -15.75
N GLN A 43 1.13 -6.42 -16.76
CA GLN A 43 0.59 -7.78 -16.70
C GLN A 43 1.70 -8.82 -16.53
N ARG A 44 2.83 -8.64 -17.24
CA ARG A 44 4.00 -9.51 -17.12
C ARG A 44 4.55 -9.54 -15.70
N LEU A 45 4.71 -8.38 -15.04
CA LEU A 45 5.15 -8.35 -13.64
C LEU A 45 4.11 -8.96 -12.68
N ARG A 46 2.81 -8.75 -12.90
CA ARG A 46 1.76 -9.42 -12.10
C ARG A 46 1.82 -10.95 -12.23
N SER A 47 2.00 -11.46 -13.45
CA SER A 47 2.18 -12.89 -13.73
C SER A 47 3.41 -13.47 -13.01
N TYR A 48 4.49 -12.69 -12.89
CA TYR A 48 5.67 -13.08 -12.12
C TYR A 48 5.34 -13.30 -10.64
N PHE A 49 4.60 -12.38 -10.01
CA PHE A 49 4.13 -12.52 -8.62
C PHE A 49 3.18 -13.72 -8.43
N SER A 50 2.43 -14.11 -9.45
CA SER A 50 1.58 -15.33 -9.38
C SER A 50 2.39 -16.63 -9.42
N SER A 51 3.63 -16.58 -9.92
CA SER A 51 4.48 -17.77 -10.10
C SER A 51 5.69 -17.81 -9.16
N HIS A 52 5.95 -16.70 -8.44
CA HIS A 52 7.08 -16.54 -7.54
C HIS A 52 6.61 -15.87 -6.25
N CYS A 53 6.98 -16.44 -5.12
CA CYS A 53 6.73 -15.88 -3.80
C CYS A 53 8.00 -15.97 -2.95
N MET A 54 8.05 -15.18 -1.88
CA MET A 54 9.02 -15.38 -0.81
C MET A 54 8.60 -16.60 0.01
N GLU A 55 9.48 -17.58 0.10
CA GLU A 55 9.28 -18.81 0.86
C GLU A 55 10.15 -18.76 2.14
N PRO A 56 9.54 -18.77 3.34
CA PRO A 56 10.29 -18.55 4.58
C PRO A 56 11.50 -19.48 4.79
N GLY A 57 11.36 -20.76 4.47
CA GLY A 57 12.43 -21.74 4.61
C GLY A 57 13.59 -21.57 3.62
N ARG A 58 13.31 -21.03 2.42
CA ARG A 58 14.29 -20.85 1.35
C ARG A 58 14.97 -19.49 1.43
N ASP A 59 14.19 -18.44 1.67
CA ASP A 59 14.58 -17.06 1.36
C ASP A 59 14.98 -16.24 2.59
N LEU A 60 14.58 -16.62 3.81
CA LEU A 60 14.93 -15.87 5.00
C LEU A 60 16.38 -16.14 5.41
N ASP A 61 17.09 -15.07 5.74
CA ASP A 61 18.34 -15.10 6.49
C ASP A 61 18.04 -15.22 7.99
N ASP A 62 19.08 -15.18 8.82
CA ASP A 62 18.93 -15.36 10.27
C ASP A 62 18.06 -14.27 10.91
N TYR A 63 18.25 -13.00 10.49
CA TYR A 63 17.43 -11.90 10.97
C TYR A 63 15.97 -12.01 10.49
N GLY A 64 15.75 -12.37 9.23
CA GLY A 64 14.43 -12.67 8.70
C GLY A 64 13.72 -13.78 9.48
N ARG A 65 14.44 -14.82 9.90
CA ARG A 65 13.90 -15.89 10.76
C ARG A 65 13.54 -15.41 12.17
N MET A 66 14.30 -14.49 12.75
CA MET A 66 13.97 -13.88 14.05
C MET A 66 12.67 -13.07 13.95
N LEU A 67 12.55 -12.21 12.92
CA LEU A 67 11.34 -11.44 12.65
C LEU A 67 10.13 -12.38 12.45
N PHE A 68 10.29 -13.40 11.60
CA PHE A 68 9.21 -14.30 11.23
C PHE A 68 8.73 -15.17 12.41
N SER A 69 9.65 -15.61 13.27
CA SER A 69 9.31 -16.42 14.46
C SER A 69 8.74 -15.60 15.63
N GLY A 70 8.86 -14.28 15.59
CA GLY A 70 8.44 -13.40 16.69
C GLY A 70 9.46 -13.37 17.84
N ASP A 71 10.75 -13.50 17.54
CA ASP A 71 11.84 -13.39 18.52
C ASP A 71 12.16 -11.92 18.82
N VAL A 72 11.40 -11.35 19.75
CA VAL A 72 11.49 -9.93 20.15
C VAL A 72 12.91 -9.59 20.64
N ASP A 73 13.48 -10.43 21.51
CA ASP A 73 14.77 -10.15 22.15
C ASP A 73 15.91 -10.29 21.15
N GLY A 74 15.87 -11.32 20.29
CA GLY A 74 16.84 -11.51 19.21
C GLY A 74 16.84 -10.34 18.22
N VAL A 75 15.67 -9.85 17.82
CA VAL A 75 15.52 -8.68 16.92
C VAL A 75 16.16 -7.43 17.55
N LYS A 76 15.85 -7.15 18.82
CA LYS A 76 16.40 -5.99 19.54
C LYS A 76 17.92 -6.11 19.68
N ALA A 77 18.43 -7.29 20.04
CA ALA A 77 19.86 -7.55 20.18
C ALA A 77 20.63 -7.39 18.87
N ASP A 78 20.11 -7.91 17.74
CA ASP A 78 20.72 -7.76 16.43
C ASP A 78 20.84 -6.28 16.03
N PHE A 79 19.77 -5.49 16.26
CA PHE A 79 19.82 -4.05 16.00
C PHE A 79 20.89 -3.35 16.85
N PHE A 80 20.96 -3.61 18.15
CA PHE A 80 22.00 -3.00 19.01
C PHE A 80 23.41 -3.39 18.57
N LEU A 81 23.60 -4.61 18.07
CA LEU A 81 24.87 -5.03 17.48
C LEU A 81 25.21 -4.23 16.21
N ARG A 82 24.22 -3.94 15.35
CA ARG A 82 24.41 -3.05 14.18
C ARG A 82 24.76 -1.63 14.62
N VAL A 83 24.05 -1.08 15.61
CA VAL A 83 24.36 0.25 16.17
C VAL A 83 25.79 0.29 16.68
N PHE A 84 26.22 -0.72 17.43
CA PHE A 84 27.59 -0.82 17.92
C PHE A 84 28.63 -0.87 16.79
N LYS A 85 28.39 -1.65 15.73
CA LYS A 85 29.29 -1.70 14.56
C LYS A 85 29.41 -0.34 13.87
N HIS A 86 28.28 0.37 13.68
CA HIS A 86 28.28 1.71 13.09
C HIS A 86 28.98 2.74 13.99
N ALA A 87 28.74 2.71 15.31
CA ALA A 87 29.41 3.57 16.28
C ALA A 87 30.94 3.42 16.23
N ARG A 88 31.43 2.17 16.25
CA ARG A 88 32.88 1.89 16.12
C ARG A 88 33.47 2.37 14.80
N THR A 89 32.69 2.39 13.74
CA THR A 89 33.14 2.89 12.43
C THR A 89 33.26 4.41 12.45
N LEU A 90 32.28 5.10 13.03
CA LEU A 90 32.29 6.55 13.19
C LEU A 90 33.43 7.03 14.10
N GLU A 91 33.71 6.33 15.20
CA GLU A 91 34.82 6.63 16.11
C GLU A 91 36.17 6.64 15.38
N ARG A 92 36.40 5.69 14.47
CA ARG A 92 37.64 5.62 13.66
C ARG A 92 37.77 6.80 12.69
N THR A 93 36.66 7.46 12.36
CA THR A 93 36.61 8.69 11.55
C THR A 93 36.57 9.97 12.41
N GLY A 94 36.78 9.87 13.72
CA GLY A 94 36.80 11.01 14.64
C GLY A 94 35.42 11.60 14.98
N THR A 95 34.34 10.87 14.71
CA THR A 95 32.96 11.29 15.00
C THR A 95 32.34 10.37 16.04
N THR A 96 31.89 10.91 17.18
CA THR A 96 31.14 10.16 18.21
C THR A 96 29.68 10.62 18.20
N ASP A 97 28.88 10.05 17.31
CA ASP A 97 27.46 10.34 17.20
C ASP A 97 26.64 9.03 17.27
N THR A 98 26.08 8.77 18.45
CA THR A 98 25.23 7.60 18.72
C THR A 98 23.94 7.62 17.90
N GLU A 99 23.38 8.80 17.60
CA GLU A 99 22.16 8.92 16.82
C GLU A 99 22.44 8.68 15.34
N ALA A 100 23.58 9.12 14.83
CA ALA A 100 24.04 8.74 13.48
C ALA A 100 24.23 7.23 13.34
N ALA A 101 24.80 6.57 14.36
CA ALA A 101 24.96 5.11 14.37
C ALA A 101 23.61 4.37 14.37
N LYS A 102 22.64 4.83 15.19
CA LYS A 102 21.27 4.30 15.18
C LYS A 102 20.59 4.47 13.83
N LYS A 103 20.68 5.67 13.24
CA LYS A 103 20.13 5.96 11.92
C LYS A 103 20.75 5.09 10.83
N ALA A 104 22.05 4.83 10.89
CA ALA A 104 22.74 3.94 9.96
C ALA A 104 22.26 2.50 10.10
N ALA A 105 22.10 1.99 11.33
CA ALA A 105 21.54 0.66 11.61
C ALA A 105 20.09 0.55 11.11
N ALA A 106 19.25 1.57 11.35
CA ALA A 106 17.88 1.63 10.85
C ALA A 106 17.82 1.55 9.33
N GLN A 107 18.72 2.29 8.66
CA GLN A 107 18.82 2.30 7.21
C GLN A 107 19.36 0.98 6.64
N GLU A 108 20.17 0.25 7.40
CA GLU A 108 20.60 -1.10 7.05
C GLU A 108 19.42 -2.07 7.08
N LEU A 109 18.61 -2.05 8.14
CA LEU A 109 17.38 -2.84 8.23
C LEU A 109 16.37 -2.50 7.12
N TYR A 110 16.21 -1.21 6.82
CA TYR A 110 15.34 -0.74 5.74
C TYR A 110 15.71 -1.29 4.36
N LYS A 111 17.00 -1.54 4.12
CA LYS A 111 17.52 -2.07 2.84
C LYS A 111 17.37 -3.59 2.72
N LEU A 112 16.93 -4.27 3.77
CA LEU A 112 16.72 -5.72 3.72
C LEU A 112 15.49 -6.05 2.88
N TYR A 113 15.63 -7.07 2.04
CA TYR A 113 14.54 -7.64 1.25
C TYR A 113 14.72 -9.15 1.17
N TRP A 114 13.61 -9.89 1.15
CA TRP A 114 13.63 -11.34 1.05
C TRP A 114 12.88 -11.85 -0.18
N GLY A 115 13.44 -12.90 -0.77
CA GLY A 115 12.84 -13.64 -1.87
C GLY A 115 12.76 -12.90 -3.22
N PRO A 116 12.24 -13.58 -4.24
CA PRO A 116 12.23 -13.11 -5.63
C PRO A 116 11.38 -11.84 -5.85
N THR A 117 10.39 -11.58 -5.00
CA THR A 117 9.49 -10.42 -5.08
C THR A 117 9.98 -9.22 -4.26
N ARG A 118 11.19 -9.31 -3.67
CA ARG A 118 11.80 -8.28 -2.81
C ARG A 118 10.88 -7.84 -1.66
N VAL A 119 10.42 -8.79 -0.84
CA VAL A 119 9.57 -8.50 0.32
C VAL A 119 10.34 -7.63 1.32
N PRO A 120 9.94 -6.38 1.61
CA PRO A 120 10.58 -5.55 2.63
C PRO A 120 10.15 -5.95 4.05
N ILE A 121 10.78 -5.34 5.07
CA ILE A 121 10.62 -5.71 6.48
C ILE A 121 9.17 -5.71 6.98
N PHE A 122 8.39 -4.69 6.68
CA PHE A 122 7.01 -4.61 7.17
C PHE A 122 6.05 -5.52 6.39
N ASP A 123 6.33 -5.82 5.12
CA ASP A 123 5.60 -6.84 4.38
C ASP A 123 5.90 -8.23 4.95
N LEU A 124 7.15 -8.49 5.37
CA LEU A 124 7.50 -9.72 6.09
C LEU A 124 6.77 -9.82 7.43
N MET A 125 6.62 -8.71 8.18
CA MET A 125 5.85 -8.68 9.42
C MET A 125 4.38 -9.04 9.18
N LEU A 126 3.75 -8.49 8.15
CA LEU A 126 2.38 -8.86 7.77
C LEU A 126 2.28 -10.35 7.43
N LEU A 127 3.20 -10.87 6.61
CA LEU A 127 3.22 -12.31 6.28
C LEU A 127 3.41 -13.18 7.52
N ALA A 128 4.25 -12.78 8.47
CA ALA A 128 4.49 -13.50 9.71
C ALA A 128 3.23 -13.54 10.60
N ILE A 129 2.50 -12.43 10.70
CA ILE A 129 1.21 -12.34 11.41
C ILE A 129 0.20 -13.33 10.81
N LEU A 130 0.13 -13.40 9.47
CA LEU A 130 -0.82 -14.25 8.77
C LEU A 130 -0.45 -15.74 8.85
N ILE A 131 0.85 -16.08 8.77
CA ILE A 131 1.32 -17.47 8.73
C ILE A 131 1.50 -18.06 10.14
N VAL A 132 1.87 -17.24 11.13
CA VAL A 132 2.15 -17.67 12.51
C VAL A 132 1.29 -16.87 13.50
N PRO A 133 -0.05 -17.01 13.46
CA PRO A 133 -0.97 -16.16 14.24
C PRO A 133 -0.78 -16.28 15.76
N ARG A 134 -0.24 -17.41 16.25
CA ARG A 134 0.13 -17.59 17.67
C ARG A 134 1.18 -16.60 18.18
N CYS A 135 1.98 -16.01 17.28
CA CYS A 135 3.02 -15.04 17.61
C CYS A 135 2.58 -13.59 17.33
N ARG A 136 1.30 -13.36 16.97
CA ARG A 136 0.80 -12.06 16.50
C ARG A 136 1.19 -10.89 17.40
N GLU A 137 0.98 -11.00 18.71
CA GLU A 137 1.30 -9.92 19.65
C GLU A 137 2.79 -9.57 19.64
N ARG A 138 3.66 -10.58 19.49
CA ARG A 138 5.10 -10.37 19.36
C ARG A 138 5.46 -9.70 18.03
N HIS A 139 4.78 -10.07 16.93
CA HIS A 139 4.98 -9.41 15.64
C HIS A 139 4.54 -7.94 15.68
N LEU A 140 3.43 -7.63 16.35
CA LEU A 140 3.01 -6.25 16.56
C LEU A 140 4.00 -5.49 17.45
N GLU A 141 4.51 -6.10 18.52
CA GLU A 141 5.55 -5.51 19.35
C GLU A 141 6.81 -5.18 18.55
N ILE A 142 7.31 -6.15 17.77
CA ILE A 142 8.45 -5.96 16.87
C ILE A 142 8.18 -4.80 15.91
N THR A 143 7.00 -4.77 15.29
CA THR A 143 6.63 -3.72 14.34
C THR A 143 6.64 -2.34 15.00
N ARG A 144 6.00 -2.19 16.16
CA ARG A 144 5.98 -0.93 16.92
C ARG A 144 7.40 -0.53 17.33
N TRP A 145 8.21 -1.47 17.78
CA TRP A 145 9.59 -1.21 18.19
C TRP A 145 10.48 -0.78 17.00
N LEU A 146 10.35 -1.45 15.85
CA LEU A 146 11.08 -1.09 14.63
C LEU A 146 10.75 0.34 14.16
N LEU A 147 9.48 0.73 14.22
CA LEU A 147 9.01 2.06 13.82
C LEU A 147 9.39 3.14 14.84
N ASN A 148 9.18 2.88 16.13
CA ASN A 148 9.25 3.90 17.16
C ASN A 148 10.62 4.02 17.81
N GLU A 149 11.33 2.91 18.03
CA GLU A 149 12.63 2.90 18.71
C GLU A 149 13.78 2.81 17.71
N ALA A 150 13.72 1.84 16.80
CA ALA A 150 14.76 1.68 15.78
C ALA A 150 14.65 2.71 14.65
N LYS A 151 13.50 3.41 14.51
CA LYS A 151 13.23 4.41 13.47
C LYS A 151 13.44 3.89 12.04
N VAL A 152 13.10 2.62 11.80
CA VAL A 152 13.11 2.04 10.45
C VAL A 152 12.02 2.70 9.60
N PRO A 153 12.34 3.33 8.45
CA PRO A 153 11.33 3.96 7.60
C PRO A 153 10.24 2.98 7.14
N VAL A 154 8.98 3.43 7.23
CA VAL A 154 7.78 2.63 6.94
C VAL A 154 7.52 2.46 5.43
N ASP A 155 8.22 3.20 4.58
CA ASP A 155 7.95 3.32 3.14
C ASP A 155 8.71 2.31 2.27
N GLY A 156 9.18 1.21 2.86
CA GLY A 156 9.81 0.10 2.14
C GLY A 156 8.85 -0.50 1.11
N LYS A 157 9.34 -0.75 -0.11
CA LYS A 157 8.53 -1.21 -1.24
C LYS A 157 9.00 -2.55 -1.79
N ASP A 158 8.03 -3.39 -2.15
CA ASP A 158 8.26 -4.60 -2.91
C ASP A 158 8.57 -4.32 -4.39
N LEU A 159 8.75 -5.39 -5.18
CA LEU A 159 9.04 -5.27 -6.60
C LEU A 159 7.91 -4.62 -7.42
N SER A 160 6.67 -4.67 -6.93
CA SER A 160 5.52 -4.00 -7.54
C SER A 160 5.49 -2.50 -7.22
N GLY A 161 6.31 -2.03 -6.28
CA GLY A 161 6.29 -0.67 -5.76
C GLY A 161 5.22 -0.43 -4.68
N SER A 162 4.60 -1.48 -4.18
CA SER A 162 3.64 -1.42 -3.06
C SER A 162 4.41 -1.53 -1.74
N ASN A 163 3.89 -0.92 -0.68
CA ASN A 163 4.43 -1.05 0.68
C ASN A 163 3.47 -1.85 1.57
N ALA A 164 3.89 -2.14 2.79
CA ALA A 164 3.14 -2.98 3.71
C ALA A 164 1.70 -2.50 3.99
N ILE A 165 1.45 -1.19 4.06
CA ILE A 165 0.08 -0.68 4.29
C ILE A 165 -0.83 -1.06 3.11
N CYS A 166 -0.35 -1.00 1.86
CA CYS A 166 -1.14 -1.41 0.70
C CYS A 166 -1.62 -2.85 0.80
N HIS A 167 -0.80 -3.75 1.34
CA HIS A 167 -1.15 -5.16 1.51
C HIS A 167 -2.01 -5.41 2.75
N ALA A 168 -1.78 -4.67 3.84
CA ALA A 168 -2.54 -4.80 5.10
C ALA A 168 -4.02 -4.42 4.95
N ILE A 169 -4.34 -3.54 4.01
CA ILE A 169 -5.73 -3.16 3.68
C ILE A 169 -6.21 -3.73 2.35
N SER A 170 -5.47 -4.66 1.75
CA SER A 170 -5.93 -5.41 0.58
C SER A 170 -6.83 -6.58 1.01
N THR A 171 -7.80 -6.98 0.21
CA THR A 171 -8.58 -8.21 0.47
C THR A 171 -7.88 -9.48 0.06
N LYS A 172 -6.64 -9.36 -0.45
CA LYS A 172 -5.82 -10.45 -0.96
C LYS A 172 -4.37 -10.21 -0.47
N PRO A 173 -3.85 -11.01 0.48
CA PRO A 173 -4.45 -12.20 1.08
C PRO A 173 -5.40 -11.94 2.27
N ALA A 174 -5.27 -10.82 3.00
CA ALA A 174 -6.03 -10.58 4.23
C ALA A 174 -6.10 -9.08 4.58
N VAL A 175 -7.11 -8.71 5.35
CA VAL A 175 -7.29 -7.36 5.91
C VAL A 175 -6.89 -7.38 7.39
N ASP A 176 -5.80 -6.71 7.75
CA ASP A 176 -5.38 -6.48 9.13
C ASP A 176 -5.33 -4.98 9.42
N LEU A 177 -6.47 -4.44 9.89
CA LEU A 177 -6.62 -3.01 10.14
C LEU A 177 -5.80 -2.51 11.34
N GLU A 178 -5.49 -3.37 12.31
CA GLU A 178 -4.65 -2.96 13.43
C GLU A 178 -3.21 -2.77 12.97
N PHE A 179 -2.69 -3.72 12.18
CA PHE A 179 -1.38 -3.58 11.57
C PHE A 179 -1.34 -2.38 10.61
N ALA A 180 -2.38 -2.18 9.79
CA ALA A 180 -2.50 -1.00 8.94
C ALA A 180 -2.49 0.31 9.74
N GLN A 181 -3.15 0.36 10.90
CA GLN A 181 -3.15 1.52 11.78
C GLN A 181 -1.74 1.84 12.29
N ILE A 182 -0.99 0.84 12.74
CA ILE A 182 0.39 1.01 13.21
C ILE A 182 1.26 1.65 12.11
N LEU A 183 1.13 1.17 10.86
CA LEU A 183 1.89 1.71 9.73
C LEU A 183 1.44 3.13 9.37
N TYR A 184 0.13 3.40 9.38
CA TYR A 184 -0.43 4.71 9.10
C TYR A 184 0.03 5.75 10.14
N ASP A 185 -0.01 5.40 11.43
CA ASP A 185 0.45 6.27 12.51
C ASP A 185 1.95 6.58 12.40
N ALA A 186 2.73 5.65 11.84
CA ALA A 186 4.14 5.86 11.51
C ALA A 186 4.39 6.66 10.22
N GLY A 187 3.34 7.15 9.55
CA GLY A 187 3.42 8.02 8.38
C GLY A 187 3.38 7.31 7.03
N ALA A 188 2.89 6.07 6.96
CA ALA A 188 2.71 5.39 5.67
C ALA A 188 1.69 6.13 4.79
N ASP A 189 2.05 6.37 3.53
CA ASP A 189 1.19 7.06 2.57
C ASP A 189 0.05 6.17 2.08
N ILE A 190 -1.17 6.43 2.57
CA ILE A 190 -2.40 5.73 2.17
C ILE A 190 -2.71 5.86 0.67
N ASN A 191 -2.21 6.91 0.02
CA ASN A 191 -2.41 7.17 -1.41
C ASN A 191 -1.17 6.84 -2.24
N LEU A 192 -0.25 6.02 -1.70
CA LEU A 192 0.92 5.54 -2.43
C LEU A 192 0.50 4.88 -3.74
N ARG A 193 1.10 5.33 -4.84
CA ARG A 193 0.95 4.71 -6.16
C ARG A 193 2.10 3.72 -6.38
N ASN A 194 1.76 2.47 -6.60
CA ASN A 194 2.74 1.45 -6.98
C ASN A 194 3.19 1.62 -8.44
N ARG A 195 4.03 0.72 -8.96
CA ARG A 195 4.56 0.80 -10.33
C ARG A 195 3.48 0.74 -11.40
N TYR A 196 2.31 0.17 -11.10
CA TYR A 196 1.17 0.16 -12.03
C TYR A 196 0.35 1.46 -11.97
N GLY A 197 0.73 2.39 -11.08
CA GLY A 197 -0.03 3.61 -10.79
C GLY A 197 -1.19 3.40 -9.82
N CYS A 198 -1.38 2.17 -9.34
CA CYS A 198 -2.49 1.80 -8.47
C CYS A 198 -2.25 2.26 -7.03
N VAL A 199 -3.29 2.80 -6.40
CA VAL A 199 -3.46 2.85 -4.94
C VAL A 199 -4.17 1.61 -4.42
N SER A 200 -4.10 1.32 -3.12
CA SER A 200 -4.65 0.11 -2.49
C SER A 200 -6.13 -0.13 -2.83
N ALA A 201 -6.92 0.93 -2.98
CA ALA A 201 -8.33 0.84 -3.36
C ALA A 201 -8.59 0.19 -4.74
N HIS A 202 -7.60 0.16 -5.65
CA HIS A 202 -7.75 -0.62 -6.91
C HIS A 202 -7.94 -2.10 -6.59
N GLU A 203 -7.16 -2.66 -5.66
CA GLU A 203 -7.29 -4.06 -5.26
C GLU A 203 -8.53 -4.31 -4.40
N ILE A 204 -8.83 -3.40 -3.46
CA ILE A 204 -10.01 -3.49 -2.58
C ILE A 204 -11.31 -3.60 -3.41
N THR A 205 -11.39 -2.84 -4.51
CA THR A 205 -12.60 -2.80 -5.35
C THR A 205 -12.72 -3.96 -6.35
N MET A 206 -11.67 -4.76 -6.53
CA MET A 206 -11.67 -5.93 -7.42
C MET A 206 -11.97 -7.21 -6.63
N VAL A 207 -13.23 -7.41 -6.22
CA VAL A 207 -13.67 -8.61 -5.49
C VAL A 207 -14.18 -9.67 -6.46
N TRP A 208 -13.34 -10.66 -6.77
CA TRP A 208 -13.69 -11.73 -7.71
C TRP A 208 -14.82 -12.63 -7.21
N GLU A 209 -14.81 -12.93 -5.92
CA GLU A 209 -15.78 -13.80 -5.25
C GLU A 209 -16.84 -12.97 -4.49
N ALA A 210 -17.34 -11.89 -5.11
CA ALA A 210 -18.28 -10.98 -4.46
C ALA A 210 -19.59 -11.65 -4.00
N HIS A 211 -19.94 -12.80 -4.59
CA HIS A 211 -21.08 -13.62 -4.17
C HIS A 211 -20.89 -14.24 -2.78
N ILE A 212 -19.66 -14.29 -2.25
CA ILE A 212 -19.35 -14.72 -0.88
C ILE A 212 -19.47 -13.49 0.03
N PRO A 213 -20.48 -13.42 0.93
CA PRO A 213 -20.72 -12.22 1.75
C PRO A 213 -19.52 -11.82 2.60
N GLU A 214 -18.76 -12.78 3.13
CA GLU A 214 -17.55 -12.50 3.91
C GLU A 214 -16.51 -11.71 3.11
N LYS A 215 -16.27 -12.07 1.84
CA LYS A 215 -15.30 -11.40 0.98
C LYS A 215 -15.75 -9.98 0.63
N ALA A 216 -17.02 -9.79 0.31
CA ALA A 216 -17.58 -8.46 0.03
C ALA A 216 -17.59 -7.57 1.28
N ASN A 217 -17.93 -8.13 2.45
CA ASN A 217 -17.90 -7.40 3.72
C ASN A 217 -16.48 -7.02 4.14
N SER A 218 -15.51 -7.91 3.94
CA SER A 218 -14.09 -7.63 4.17
C SER A 218 -13.61 -6.47 3.28
N ALA A 219 -13.96 -6.50 1.99
CA ALA A 219 -13.67 -5.39 1.06
C ALA A 219 -14.30 -4.07 1.50
N ALA A 220 -15.56 -4.09 1.91
CA ALA A 220 -16.23 -2.88 2.39
C ALA A 220 -15.63 -2.35 3.71
N THR A 221 -15.18 -3.24 4.60
CA THR A 221 -14.48 -2.86 5.83
C THR A 221 -13.13 -2.21 5.52
N ALA A 222 -12.33 -2.81 4.63
CA ALA A 222 -11.08 -2.21 4.16
C ALA A 222 -11.31 -0.87 3.45
N LEU A 223 -12.35 -0.76 2.62
CA LEU A 223 -12.67 0.46 1.90
C LEU A 223 -13.12 1.59 2.84
N ARG A 224 -13.94 1.27 3.86
CA ARG A 224 -14.33 2.24 4.90
C ARG A 224 -13.10 2.78 5.60
N TRP A 225 -12.20 1.89 6.02
CA TRP A 225 -10.96 2.29 6.68
C TRP A 225 -10.08 3.13 5.75
N PHE A 226 -9.90 2.74 4.49
CA PHE A 226 -9.15 3.52 3.50
C PHE A 226 -9.69 4.96 3.36
N LEU A 227 -11.01 5.12 3.21
CA LEU A 227 -11.65 6.43 3.06
C LEU A 227 -11.57 7.27 4.35
N SER A 228 -11.76 6.65 5.52
CA SER A 228 -11.67 7.36 6.81
C SER A 228 -10.25 7.83 7.12
N HIS A 229 -9.23 7.25 6.48
CA HIS A 229 -7.82 7.61 6.61
C HIS A 229 -7.32 8.48 5.44
N GLY A 230 -8.23 9.03 4.63
CA GLY A 230 -7.89 9.98 3.58
C GLY A 230 -7.49 9.35 2.25
N GLY A 231 -7.81 8.08 2.06
CA GLY A 231 -7.70 7.40 0.79
C GLY A 231 -8.57 8.05 -0.28
N ASN A 232 -8.05 8.14 -1.50
CA ASN A 232 -8.70 8.80 -2.63
C ASN A 232 -9.07 7.81 -3.73
N MET A 233 -10.36 7.75 -4.06
CA MET A 233 -10.96 6.85 -5.05
C MET A 233 -10.83 7.31 -6.51
N ASP A 234 -10.30 8.51 -6.73
CA ASP A 234 -10.23 9.16 -8.04
C ASP A 234 -8.79 9.19 -8.59
N ILE A 235 -7.82 8.63 -7.86
CA ILE A 235 -6.45 8.46 -8.35
C ILE A 235 -6.44 7.40 -9.45
N LYS A 236 -5.95 7.79 -10.62
CA LYS A 236 -5.84 6.91 -11.79
C LYS A 236 -4.54 6.12 -11.78
N ASP A 237 -4.66 4.84 -12.13
CA ASP A 237 -3.54 4.00 -12.51
C ASP A 237 -2.90 4.45 -13.84
N ASN A 238 -1.86 3.74 -14.28
CA ASN A 238 -1.13 4.07 -15.49
C ASN A 238 -1.90 3.73 -16.79
N ASP A 239 -3.01 2.99 -16.67
CA ASP A 239 -3.94 2.67 -17.76
C ASP A 239 -5.16 3.62 -17.77
N GLY A 240 -5.22 4.58 -16.82
CA GLY A 240 -6.21 5.64 -16.76
C GLY A 240 -7.48 5.31 -15.98
N MET A 241 -7.51 4.17 -15.28
CA MET A 241 -8.62 3.71 -14.46
C MET A 241 -8.43 4.12 -13.01
N SER A 242 -9.49 4.55 -12.35
CA SER A 242 -9.51 4.79 -10.90
C SER A 242 -10.32 3.71 -10.17
N PRO A 243 -10.16 3.54 -8.85
CA PRO A 243 -11.02 2.68 -8.05
C PRO A 243 -12.51 2.99 -8.23
N ARG A 244 -12.86 4.28 -8.33
CA ARG A 244 -14.23 4.71 -8.65
C ARG A 244 -14.66 4.22 -10.03
N ASN A 245 -13.81 4.29 -11.04
CA ASN A 245 -14.14 3.75 -12.37
C ASN A 245 -14.39 2.23 -12.33
N ASN A 246 -13.65 1.46 -11.52
CA ASN A 246 -13.88 0.02 -11.35
C ASN A 246 -15.25 -0.25 -10.72
N ILE A 247 -15.63 0.50 -9.68
CA ILE A 247 -16.95 0.40 -9.05
C ILE A 247 -18.06 0.71 -10.05
N GLU A 248 -17.97 1.85 -10.74
CA GLU A 248 -19.00 2.28 -11.70
C GLU A 248 -19.12 1.33 -12.89
N ALA A 249 -18.03 0.74 -13.35
CA ALA A 249 -18.05 -0.31 -14.36
C ALA A 249 -18.77 -1.57 -13.87
N THR A 250 -18.58 -1.95 -12.59
CA THR A 250 -19.22 -3.14 -12.00
C THR A 250 -20.70 -2.91 -11.74
N LYS A 251 -21.12 -1.70 -11.31
CA LYS A 251 -22.54 -1.31 -11.15
C LYS A 251 -23.35 -1.47 -12.44
N ARG A 252 -22.72 -1.28 -13.61
CA ARG A 252 -23.37 -1.40 -14.94
C ARG A 252 -23.50 -2.83 -15.45
N ARG A 253 -22.79 -3.79 -14.85
CA ARG A 253 -22.89 -5.22 -15.23
C ARG A 253 -24.08 -5.84 -14.51
N ASP A 254 -24.88 -6.62 -15.20
CA ASP A 254 -25.91 -7.44 -14.55
C ASP A 254 -25.34 -8.81 -14.15
N GLY A 255 -25.80 -9.33 -13.01
CA GLY A 255 -25.39 -10.64 -12.48
C GLY A 255 -25.02 -10.63 -10.99
N PRO A 256 -24.70 -11.82 -10.43
CA PRO A 256 -24.53 -12.02 -8.99
C PRO A 256 -23.37 -11.21 -8.38
N ILE A 257 -22.37 -10.82 -9.18
CA ILE A 257 -21.27 -9.96 -8.74
C ILE A 257 -21.80 -8.57 -8.35
N LYS A 258 -22.75 -8.01 -9.09
CA LYS A 258 -23.35 -6.70 -8.80
C LYS A 258 -24.06 -6.71 -7.46
N ASP A 259 -24.83 -7.77 -7.18
CA ASP A 259 -25.56 -7.91 -5.92
C ASP A 259 -24.62 -8.10 -4.72
N GLY A 260 -23.59 -8.95 -4.87
CA GLY A 260 -22.56 -9.14 -3.85
C GLY A 260 -21.78 -7.86 -3.53
N MET A 261 -21.53 -7.02 -4.53
CA MET A 261 -20.78 -5.76 -4.36
C MET A 261 -21.60 -4.60 -3.79
N ARG A 262 -22.92 -4.75 -3.56
CA ARG A 262 -23.78 -3.67 -3.04
C ARG A 262 -23.27 -3.05 -1.75
N VAL A 263 -22.70 -3.88 -0.87
CA VAL A 263 -22.11 -3.46 0.41
C VAL A 263 -20.87 -2.59 0.20
N VAL A 264 -20.09 -2.84 -0.85
CA VAL A 264 -18.92 -2.02 -1.23
C VAL A 264 -19.37 -0.70 -1.86
N TYR A 265 -20.41 -0.73 -2.71
CA TYR A 265 -20.98 0.48 -3.31
C TYR A 265 -21.53 1.43 -2.25
N ALA A 266 -22.24 0.89 -1.26
CA ALA A 266 -22.81 1.66 -0.17
C ALA A 266 -21.74 2.46 0.60
N VAL A 267 -20.52 1.93 0.73
CA VAL A 267 -19.41 2.64 1.39
C VAL A 267 -19.00 3.90 0.60
N VAL A 268 -18.94 3.80 -0.73
CA VAL A 268 -18.61 4.95 -1.57
C VAL A 268 -19.74 5.97 -1.57
N ASP A 269 -20.98 5.50 -1.72
CA ASP A 269 -22.14 6.39 -1.74
C ASP A 269 -22.29 7.12 -0.38
N GLN A 270 -21.96 6.46 0.74
CA GLN A 270 -21.91 7.07 2.08
C GLN A 270 -20.80 8.11 2.20
N ASP A 271 -19.59 7.84 1.70
CA ASP A 271 -18.49 8.81 1.74
C ASP A 271 -18.78 10.03 0.86
N ASP A 272 -19.36 9.83 -0.33
CA ASP A 272 -19.78 10.92 -1.21
C ASP A 272 -20.86 11.77 -0.55
N ALA A 273 -21.88 11.15 0.07
CA ALA A 273 -22.91 11.86 0.82
C ALA A 273 -22.32 12.64 2.00
N ARG A 274 -21.35 12.06 2.73
CA ARG A 274 -20.63 12.74 3.82
C ARG A 274 -19.88 13.96 3.30
N ARG A 275 -19.09 13.82 2.23
CA ARG A 275 -18.35 14.94 1.61
C ARG A 275 -19.28 16.05 1.13
N GLU A 276 -20.43 15.69 0.57
CA GLU A 276 -21.45 16.64 0.14
C GLU A 276 -22.13 17.35 1.32
N GLN A 277 -22.38 16.68 2.45
CA GLN A 277 -22.89 17.32 3.66
C GLN A 277 -21.86 18.29 4.26
N LEU A 278 -20.58 17.97 4.14
CA LEU A 278 -19.47 18.76 4.66
C LEU A 278 -19.09 19.96 3.78
N LYS A 279 -19.86 20.33 2.74
CA LYS A 279 -19.52 21.36 1.72
C LYS A 279 -18.43 22.35 2.13
N GLY A 280 -17.21 22.09 1.64
CA GLY A 280 -16.07 22.99 1.85
C GLY A 280 -15.47 22.99 3.27
N LYS A 281 -15.78 22.01 4.11
CA LYS A 281 -15.17 21.80 5.44
C LYS A 281 -14.16 20.64 5.45
N CYS A 282 -14.16 19.79 4.43
CA CYS A 282 -13.16 18.74 4.26
C CYS A 282 -12.18 19.04 3.11
N CYS A 283 -11.04 18.34 3.10
CA CYS A 283 -10.06 18.39 2.03
C CYS A 283 -10.66 17.87 0.70
N THR A 284 -10.45 18.60 -0.38
CA THR A 284 -10.92 18.24 -1.74
C THR A 284 -10.28 16.94 -2.25
N PHE A 285 -9.05 16.63 -1.82
CA PHE A 285 -8.33 15.42 -2.26
C PHE A 285 -8.63 14.22 -1.37
N CYS A 286 -8.25 14.26 -0.09
CA CYS A 286 -8.37 13.11 0.80
C CYS A 286 -9.74 13.02 1.50
N GLY A 287 -10.54 14.09 1.55
CA GLY A 287 -11.84 14.08 2.23
C GLY A 287 -11.78 14.12 3.76
N ILE A 288 -10.59 14.30 4.34
CA ILE A 288 -10.37 14.47 5.77
C ILE A 288 -10.78 15.88 6.19
N GLU A 289 -11.46 15.97 7.32
CA GLU A 289 -11.77 17.21 8.02
C GLU A 289 -10.54 17.67 8.82
N PRO A 290 -10.29 18.98 8.92
CA PRO A 290 -9.17 19.46 9.72
C PRO A 290 -9.39 19.10 11.20
N THR A 291 -8.33 18.64 11.85
CA THR A 291 -8.29 18.52 13.31
C THR A 291 -8.28 19.93 13.93
N GLU A 292 -9.10 20.17 14.96
CA GLU A 292 -9.02 21.35 15.85
C GLU A 292 -9.13 22.73 15.19
N ASN A 293 -10.32 23.12 14.68
CA ASN A 293 -10.60 24.49 14.18
C ASN A 293 -9.60 25.06 13.14
N VAL A 294 -8.67 24.27 12.62
CA VAL A 294 -7.69 24.70 11.63
C VAL A 294 -8.39 24.89 10.28
N GLU A 295 -8.34 26.10 9.72
CA GLU A 295 -8.91 26.31 8.39
C GLU A 295 -8.01 25.68 7.33
N LEU A 296 -8.58 24.81 6.49
CA LEU A 296 -7.88 24.19 5.37
C LEU A 296 -7.39 25.25 4.36
N PRO A 297 -6.09 25.27 4.02
CA PRO A 297 -5.57 26.14 2.97
C PRO A 297 -6.33 25.99 1.65
N ARG A 298 -6.71 27.13 1.08
CA ARG A 298 -7.39 27.21 -0.22
C ARG A 298 -6.39 27.25 -1.36
N CYS A 299 -6.77 26.70 -2.51
CA CYS A 299 -6.03 26.89 -3.76
C CYS A 299 -5.88 28.39 -4.07
N SER A 300 -4.65 28.87 -4.23
CA SER A 300 -4.38 30.29 -4.44
C SER A 300 -5.00 30.87 -5.71
N ARG A 301 -5.25 30.01 -6.72
CA ARG A 301 -5.84 30.41 -8.01
C ARG A 301 -7.37 30.47 -7.95
N CYS A 302 -8.03 29.35 -7.64
CA CYS A 302 -9.50 29.30 -7.67
C CYS A 302 -10.18 29.69 -6.36
N ARG A 303 -9.47 29.63 -5.22
CA ARG A 303 -10.01 29.83 -3.86
C ARG A 303 -11.18 28.92 -3.46
N VAL A 304 -11.54 27.95 -4.29
CA VAL A 304 -12.62 26.97 -4.07
C VAL A 304 -12.09 25.68 -3.45
N ALA A 305 -11.10 25.05 -4.10
CA ALA A 305 -10.53 23.81 -3.58
C ALA A 305 -9.75 24.06 -2.28
N LYS A 306 -9.89 23.14 -1.32
CA LYS A 306 -9.26 23.19 0.00
C LYS A 306 -8.41 21.94 0.20
N TYR A 307 -7.25 22.08 0.82
CA TYR A 307 -6.31 20.97 1.00
C TYR A 307 -5.81 20.90 2.42
N CYS A 308 -5.34 19.73 2.84
CA CYS A 308 -4.64 19.59 4.11
C CYS A 308 -3.46 20.57 4.21
N SER A 309 -3.21 20.99 5.44
CA SER A 309 -2.05 21.81 5.82
C SER A 309 -0.73 21.10 5.47
N PRO A 310 0.41 21.83 5.47
CA PRO A 310 1.69 21.27 5.12
C PRO A 310 2.03 19.96 5.86
N PRO A 311 2.70 18.99 5.20
CA PRO A 311 3.17 19.07 3.82
C PRO A 311 2.01 18.95 2.81
N ARG A 312 1.96 19.83 1.80
CA ARG A 312 0.84 19.98 0.83
C ARG A 312 0.71 18.81 -0.17
N GLN A 313 0.77 17.58 0.31
CA GLN A 313 0.68 16.34 -0.47
C GLN A 313 -0.66 16.25 -1.20
N CYS A 314 -1.76 16.57 -0.51
CA CYS A 314 -3.10 16.59 -1.10
C CYS A 314 -3.21 17.54 -2.31
N GLN A 315 -2.68 18.76 -2.21
CA GLN A 315 -2.68 19.71 -3.33
C GLN A 315 -1.81 19.22 -4.49
N LYS A 316 -0.62 18.69 -4.19
CA LYS A 316 0.29 18.16 -5.21
C LYS A 316 -0.32 16.97 -5.95
N GLY A 317 -0.93 16.04 -5.21
CA GLY A 317 -1.61 14.87 -5.77
C GLY A 317 -2.82 15.25 -6.62
N ASP A 318 -3.61 16.22 -6.18
CA ASP A 318 -4.80 16.68 -6.91
C ASP A 318 -4.45 17.48 -8.17
N TRP A 319 -3.29 18.13 -8.23
CA TRP A 319 -2.97 19.10 -9.28
C TRP A 319 -3.12 18.55 -10.71
N LEU A 320 -2.82 17.26 -10.93
CA LEU A 320 -3.01 16.61 -12.24
C LEU A 320 -4.45 16.68 -12.74
N HIS A 321 -5.43 16.65 -11.84
CA HIS A 321 -6.86 16.72 -12.12
C HIS A 321 -7.38 18.16 -11.95
N HIS A 322 -7.12 18.77 -10.79
CA HIS A 322 -7.62 20.10 -10.44
C HIS A 322 -7.21 21.18 -11.45
N LYS A 323 -6.00 21.12 -12.03
CA LYS A 323 -5.54 22.14 -12.99
C LYS A 323 -6.47 22.30 -14.20
N LYS A 324 -7.24 21.27 -14.56
CA LYS A 324 -8.19 21.27 -15.68
C LYS A 324 -9.46 22.07 -15.37
N THR A 325 -9.85 22.12 -14.10
CA THR A 325 -11.08 22.79 -13.63
C THR A 325 -10.80 24.06 -12.81
N CYS A 326 -9.53 24.33 -12.47
CA CYS A 326 -9.10 25.48 -11.69
C CYS A 326 -9.22 26.80 -12.48
N LYS A 327 -10.30 27.56 -12.22
CA LYS A 327 -10.54 28.88 -12.79
C LYS A 327 -10.28 29.99 -11.75
N PRO A 328 -9.63 31.12 -12.11
CA PRO A 328 -9.47 32.25 -11.20
C PRO A 328 -10.82 32.76 -10.71
N GLN A 329 -10.93 33.15 -9.44
CA GLN A 329 -12.08 33.93 -9.00
C GLN A 329 -11.98 35.34 -9.58
N GLU A 330 -13.03 35.77 -10.29
CA GLU A 330 -13.17 37.18 -10.67
C GLU A 330 -13.14 38.02 -9.40
N LYS A 331 -12.24 39.01 -9.34
CA LYS A 331 -12.26 39.99 -8.27
C LYS A 331 -13.62 40.69 -8.35
N LYS A 332 -14.51 40.45 -7.38
CA LYS A 332 -15.65 41.35 -7.15
C LYS A 332 -15.02 42.72 -6.91
N LYS A 333 -15.21 43.63 -7.88
CA LYS A 333 -14.79 45.03 -7.81
C LYS A 333 -15.54 45.74 -6.69
#